data_AF-A0A151Z6M6-F1
#
_entry.id   AF-A0A151Z6M6-F1
#
_cell.length_a   1.000
_cell.length_b   1.000
_cell.length_c   1.000
_cell.angle_alpha   90.00
_cell.angle_beta   90.00
_cell.angle_gamma   90.00
#
_symmetry.space_group_name_H-M   'P 1'
#
loop_
_entity.id
_entity.type
_entity.pdbx_description
1 polymer ?
#
loop_
_entity_poly.entity_id
_entity_poly.type
_entity_poly.pdbx_seq_one_letter_code
_entity_poly.pdbx_strand_id
1 'polypeptide(L)'
;MIGNVQSFHTPVDPSVKRQMQESVFRLMTAIAYRTSQDPRIWCEEVRGAEGGREYSWSDFRGHSVYLLDLYISLQFDVACETQLLALRSLLLNQISSPQPFRTNATWWQDVYLPTAVDAFTCGFTSSKLEDFDFVSHDLRENFNTDAFKQKLWYLIGNYLNSIYKQRENNNRRLDFDSGLYIPFLDKYTGGDYTVTNQMRVGFPTYLGRSIWFLFHAMGQRIADSSCTDQAMLDDLFERSRIWLTFFATLHPCPFCREHFLSHVSVNDRFASDPLNNEAIRYYPIEHLLLGGVEGTLAGKVSAIKSSDKNSLAIFFWKLHNAVTSSVEMGCSCFTEEIEDKDPYNCVFDPTNTTQIRYPRMGRVFPVTKRFEFILTTNHNYTLFDDSRSQLETSIKKITSIDNLTLRIELWKYWNNGTKISETSQNQVTELTTEIEKMTNSFLQLGILQQQYSHNETLSCAKLTEQLSALKSRDNITTPDPTKIARLSDKCAKYLTDSACNKQYPLPPTPSPTPTVNSTQDNIQQSVSNQLSSNLFLLVSLIILLSYLY
;
A
#
# COMPACT_ATOMS: atom_id res chain seq x y z
N MET A 1 -23.61 39.84 -15.45
CA MET A 1 -23.89 38.79 -14.45
C MET A 1 -23.65 37.46 -15.15
N ILE A 2 -22.43 36.95 -15.06
CA ILE A 2 -22.10 35.61 -15.55
C ILE A 2 -22.59 34.68 -14.45
N GLY A 3 -23.65 33.93 -14.73
CA GLY A 3 -24.21 32.98 -13.77
C GLY A 3 -23.15 31.98 -13.36
N ASN A 4 -23.10 31.67 -12.07
CA ASN A 4 -22.38 30.52 -11.53
C ASN A 4 -22.83 29.28 -12.31
N VAL A 5 -22.01 28.85 -13.28
CA VAL A 5 -22.05 27.48 -13.76
C VAL A 5 -21.60 26.66 -12.56
N GLN A 6 -22.55 26.04 -11.86
CA GLN A 6 -22.21 24.96 -10.93
C GLN A 6 -21.37 23.97 -11.72
N SER A 7 -20.09 23.86 -11.36
CA SER A 7 -19.18 22.90 -11.98
C SER A 7 -19.85 21.52 -11.93
N PHE A 8 -19.81 20.79 -13.04
CA PHE A 8 -20.18 19.37 -13.08
C PHE A 8 -19.66 18.65 -11.82
N HIS A 9 -20.59 18.15 -11.01
CA HIS A 9 -20.39 17.28 -9.86
C HIS A 9 -19.20 17.65 -8.96
N THR A 10 -19.41 18.55 -8.01
CA THR A 10 -18.71 18.41 -6.72
C THR A 10 -19.56 17.42 -5.90
N PRO A 11 -19.20 16.13 -5.80
CA PRO A 11 -19.91 15.26 -4.88
C PRO A 11 -19.83 15.91 -3.50
N VAL A 12 -20.93 15.95 -2.76
CA VAL A 12 -20.83 16.21 -1.32
C VAL A 12 -19.88 15.15 -0.79
N ASP A 13 -18.73 15.57 -0.26
CA ASP A 13 -17.74 14.63 0.25
C ASP A 13 -18.43 13.69 1.24
N PRO A 14 -18.37 12.36 1.03
CA PRO A 14 -19.05 11.43 1.91
C PRO A 14 -18.54 11.62 3.35
N SER A 15 -19.45 11.55 4.31
CA SER A 15 -19.09 11.62 5.73
C SER A 15 -18.01 10.58 6.07
N VAL A 16 -17.18 10.82 7.08
CA VAL A 16 -16.15 9.86 7.52
C VAL A 16 -16.76 8.49 7.80
N LYS A 17 -17.95 8.45 8.43
CA LYS A 17 -18.76 7.23 8.61
C LYS A 17 -18.98 6.49 7.28
N ARG A 18 -19.47 7.17 6.24
CA ARG A 18 -19.73 6.55 4.94
C ARG A 18 -18.44 6.08 4.26
N GLN A 19 -17.38 6.88 4.31
CA GLN A 19 -16.08 6.48 3.75
C GLN A 19 -15.48 5.27 4.48
N MET A 20 -15.69 5.16 5.80
CA MET A 20 -15.30 3.99 6.59
C MET A 20 -16.09 2.75 6.21
N GLN A 21 -17.42 2.85 6.08
CA GLN A 21 -18.27 1.75 5.59
C GLN A 21 -17.79 1.24 4.22
N GLU A 22 -17.61 2.14 3.26
CA GLU A 22 -17.11 1.81 1.93
C GLU A 22 -15.72 1.17 1.99
N SER A 23 -14.80 1.74 2.78
CA SER A 23 -13.42 1.30 2.81
C SER A 23 -13.26 -0.10 3.41
N VAL A 24 -13.95 -0.38 4.51
CA VAL A 24 -13.91 -1.70 5.15
C VAL A 24 -14.62 -2.74 4.28
N PHE A 25 -15.78 -2.41 3.71
CA PHE A 25 -16.48 -3.30 2.78
C PHE A 25 -15.59 -3.68 1.59
N ARG A 26 -14.98 -2.69 0.92
CA ARG A 26 -14.09 -2.90 -0.24
C ARG A 26 -12.89 -3.76 0.14
N LEU A 27 -12.22 -3.46 1.24
CA LEU A 27 -11.07 -4.25 1.70
C LEU A 27 -11.46 -5.69 2.02
N MET A 28 -12.48 -5.89 2.85
CA MET A 28 -12.89 -7.23 3.28
C MET A 28 -13.35 -8.08 2.10
N THR A 29 -14.19 -7.55 1.22
CA THR A 29 -14.70 -8.30 0.06
C THR A 29 -13.59 -8.57 -0.96
N ALA A 30 -12.66 -7.64 -1.18
CA ALA A 30 -11.52 -7.85 -2.06
C ALA A 30 -10.58 -8.96 -1.55
N ILE A 31 -10.33 -9.04 -0.24
CA ILE A 31 -9.54 -10.13 0.35
C ILE A 31 -10.32 -11.44 0.27
N ALA A 32 -11.61 -11.42 0.62
CA ALA A 32 -12.51 -12.56 0.52
C ALA A 32 -12.49 -13.15 -0.90
N TYR A 33 -12.52 -12.31 -1.92
CA TYR A 33 -12.37 -12.75 -3.31
C TYR A 33 -11.06 -13.50 -3.55
N ARG A 34 -9.91 -12.98 -3.09
CA ARG A 34 -8.62 -13.67 -3.24
C ARG A 34 -8.59 -15.02 -2.52
N THR A 35 -9.18 -15.09 -1.33
CA THR A 35 -9.28 -16.32 -0.53
C THR A 35 -10.30 -17.32 -1.09
N SER A 36 -11.36 -16.84 -1.76
CA SER A 36 -12.40 -17.70 -2.37
C SER A 36 -11.93 -18.44 -3.62
N GLN A 37 -10.79 -18.07 -4.15
CA GLN A 37 -10.21 -18.72 -5.31
C GLN A 37 -9.64 -20.09 -4.94
N ASP A 38 -9.56 -21.01 -5.89
CA ASP A 38 -8.82 -22.27 -5.70
C ASP A 38 -7.42 -21.96 -5.14
N PRO A 39 -6.82 -22.79 -4.27
CA PRO A 39 -5.52 -22.54 -3.68
C PRO A 39 -4.51 -22.07 -4.73
N ARG A 40 -4.16 -20.79 -4.68
CA ARG A 40 -3.27 -20.12 -5.62
C ARG A 40 -2.14 -19.50 -4.85
N ILE A 41 -0.94 -19.91 -5.22
CA ILE A 41 0.31 -19.25 -4.85
C ILE A 41 0.59 -18.11 -5.83
N TRP A 42 1.10 -17.00 -5.31
CA TRP A 42 1.37 -15.77 -6.06
C TRP A 42 2.83 -15.38 -5.96
N CYS A 43 3.42 -15.06 -7.10
CA CYS A 43 4.70 -14.39 -7.24
C CYS A 43 4.44 -13.04 -7.87
N GLU A 44 4.33 -11.99 -7.06
CA GLU A 44 3.83 -10.68 -7.50
C GLU A 44 2.48 -10.83 -8.21
N GLU A 45 2.38 -10.44 -9.48
CA GLU A 45 1.18 -10.57 -10.31
C GLU A 45 0.98 -11.96 -10.91
N VAL A 46 2.02 -12.82 -10.89
CA VAL A 46 1.96 -14.14 -11.52
C VAL A 46 1.26 -15.14 -10.60
N ARG A 47 0.10 -15.61 -11.08
CA ARG A 47 -0.74 -16.60 -10.42
C ARG A 47 -0.29 -18.02 -10.72
N GLY A 48 -0.34 -18.90 -9.70
CA GLY A 48 0.03 -20.31 -9.84
C GLY A 48 1.54 -20.55 -9.92
N ALA A 49 2.32 -19.53 -9.57
CA ALA A 49 3.76 -19.54 -9.62
C ALA A 49 4.34 -20.39 -8.47
N GLU A 50 4.99 -21.49 -8.81
CA GLU A 50 5.67 -22.36 -7.84
C GLU A 50 6.58 -21.56 -6.88
N GLY A 51 6.39 -21.75 -5.57
CA GLY A 51 7.14 -21.01 -4.54
C GLY A 51 6.57 -19.64 -4.16
N GLY A 52 5.42 -19.25 -4.72
CA GLY A 52 4.67 -18.04 -4.32
C GLY A 52 3.92 -18.18 -3.00
N ARG A 53 3.26 -17.11 -2.55
CA ARG A 53 2.48 -17.08 -1.30
C ARG A 53 0.98 -17.22 -1.54
N GLU A 54 0.31 -18.00 -0.71
CA GLU A 54 -1.14 -18.21 -0.79
C GLU A 54 -1.95 -17.15 -0.03
N TYR A 55 -3.22 -16.98 -0.39
CA TYR A 55 -4.21 -16.28 0.43
C TYR A 55 -4.95 -17.33 1.26
N SER A 56 -4.59 -17.48 2.53
CA SER A 56 -5.18 -18.51 3.38
C SER A 56 -6.53 -18.08 3.97
N TRP A 57 -7.43 -19.05 4.17
CA TRP A 57 -8.71 -18.82 4.86
C TRP A 57 -8.52 -18.40 6.32
N SER A 58 -7.56 -19.00 7.02
CA SER A 58 -7.25 -18.68 8.41
C SER A 58 -6.82 -17.23 8.57
N ASP A 59 -5.97 -16.73 7.66
CA ASP A 59 -5.50 -15.36 7.72
C ASP A 59 -6.66 -14.40 7.40
N PHE A 60 -7.44 -14.66 6.35
CA PHE A 60 -8.61 -13.83 6.03
C PHE A 60 -9.59 -13.74 7.19
N ARG A 61 -9.88 -14.87 7.86
CA ARG A 61 -10.72 -14.89 9.06
C ARG A 61 -10.12 -14.03 10.16
N GLY A 62 -8.84 -14.23 10.47
CA GLY A 62 -8.14 -13.47 11.50
C GLY A 62 -8.14 -11.97 11.23
N HIS A 63 -7.71 -11.56 10.03
CA HIS A 63 -7.75 -10.18 9.56
C HIS A 63 -9.13 -9.55 9.77
N SER A 64 -10.17 -10.21 9.25
CA SER A 64 -11.51 -9.67 9.22
C SER A 64 -12.12 -9.54 10.61
N VAL A 65 -11.89 -10.52 11.50
CA VAL A 65 -12.37 -10.47 12.88
C VAL A 65 -11.69 -9.34 13.64
N TYR A 66 -10.36 -9.20 13.55
CA TYR A 66 -9.66 -8.09 14.23
C TYR A 66 -10.02 -6.73 13.64
N LEU A 67 -10.22 -6.63 12.32
CA LEU A 67 -10.69 -5.40 11.68
C LEU A 67 -12.10 -5.00 12.17
N LEU A 68 -13.02 -5.96 12.26
CA LEU A 68 -14.37 -5.73 12.81
C LEU A 68 -14.31 -5.38 14.30
N ASP A 69 -13.45 -6.04 15.08
CA ASP A 69 -13.25 -5.71 16.50
C ASP A 69 -12.85 -4.26 16.68
N LEU A 70 -11.87 -3.79 15.89
CA LEU A 70 -11.42 -2.40 15.90
C LEU A 70 -12.53 -1.45 15.43
N TYR A 71 -13.21 -1.78 14.33
CA TYR A 71 -14.27 -0.95 13.77
C TYR A 71 -15.44 -0.74 14.75
N ILE A 72 -15.89 -1.81 15.40
CA ILE A 72 -16.97 -1.78 16.39
C ILE A 72 -16.52 -1.00 17.62
N SER A 73 -15.35 -1.35 18.18
CA SER A 73 -14.82 -0.76 19.41
C SER A 73 -14.57 0.75 19.27
N LEU A 74 -14.10 1.19 18.10
CA LEU A 74 -13.86 2.60 17.77
C LEU A 74 -15.13 3.36 17.37
N GLN A 75 -16.30 2.70 17.40
CA GLN A 75 -17.62 3.31 17.24
C GLN A 75 -17.74 4.14 15.95
N PHE A 76 -17.18 3.64 14.84
CA PHE A 76 -17.32 4.30 13.54
C PHE A 76 -18.75 4.24 13.00
N ASP A 77 -19.53 3.25 13.44
CA ASP A 77 -20.94 3.14 13.09
C ASP A 77 -21.74 2.39 14.15
N VAL A 78 -22.11 3.11 15.21
CA VAL A 78 -22.90 2.54 16.32
C VAL A 78 -24.26 2.00 15.85
N ALA A 79 -24.85 2.62 14.81
CA ALA A 79 -26.13 2.17 14.26
C ALA A 79 -26.04 0.81 13.54
N CYS A 80 -24.85 0.39 13.13
CA CYS A 80 -24.59 -0.89 12.50
C CYS A 80 -24.12 -2.01 13.45
N GLU A 81 -24.01 -1.75 14.76
CA GLU A 81 -23.35 -2.67 15.70
C GLU A 81 -23.93 -4.10 15.60
N THR A 82 -25.25 -4.25 15.50
CA THR A 82 -25.89 -5.57 15.36
C THR A 82 -25.47 -6.31 14.09
N GLN A 83 -25.48 -5.64 12.93
CA GLN A 83 -25.12 -6.26 11.65
C GLN A 83 -23.61 -6.55 11.57
N LEU A 84 -22.77 -5.67 12.14
CA LEU A 84 -21.33 -5.89 12.26
C LEU A 84 -21.01 -7.12 13.14
N LEU A 85 -21.72 -7.27 14.26
CA LEU A 85 -21.60 -8.45 15.13
C LEU A 85 -22.07 -9.73 14.41
N ALA A 86 -23.09 -9.65 13.56
CA ALA A 86 -23.53 -10.79 12.75
C ALA A 86 -22.45 -11.24 11.75
N LEU A 87 -21.83 -10.29 11.02
CA LEU A 87 -20.71 -10.59 10.13
C LEU A 87 -19.50 -11.15 10.89
N ARG A 88 -19.18 -10.57 12.05
CA ARG A 88 -18.11 -11.06 12.92
C ARG A 88 -18.37 -12.51 13.35
N SER A 89 -19.57 -12.82 13.83
CA SER A 89 -19.98 -14.16 14.25
C SER A 89 -19.97 -15.16 13.09
N LEU A 90 -20.41 -14.76 11.89
CA LEU A 90 -20.30 -15.58 10.68
C LEU A 90 -18.85 -16.03 10.45
N LEU A 91 -17.90 -15.09 10.51
CA LEU A 91 -16.49 -15.37 10.27
C LEU A 91 -15.85 -16.19 11.39
N LEU A 92 -16.17 -15.90 12.66
CA LEU A 92 -15.67 -16.66 13.80
C LEU A 92 -16.12 -18.13 13.77
N ASN A 93 -17.39 -18.37 13.44
CA ASN A 93 -17.97 -19.70 13.46
C ASN A 93 -17.59 -20.52 12.22
N GLN A 94 -17.20 -19.87 11.11
CA GLN A 94 -16.74 -20.53 9.89
C GLN A 94 -15.26 -20.93 9.99
N ILE A 95 -14.96 -21.94 10.83
CA ILE A 95 -13.59 -22.42 11.07
C ILE A 95 -12.98 -23.05 9.80
N SER A 96 -13.71 -23.96 9.18
CA SER A 96 -13.29 -24.61 7.93
C SER A 96 -13.44 -23.66 6.76
N SER A 97 -12.47 -23.67 5.83
CA SER A 97 -12.58 -22.90 4.59
C SER A 97 -13.86 -23.30 3.85
N PRO A 98 -14.70 -22.33 3.44
CA PRO A 98 -15.71 -22.56 2.43
C PRO A 98 -15.07 -23.14 1.16
N GLN A 99 -15.85 -23.89 0.39
CA GLN A 99 -15.39 -24.35 -0.91
C GLN A 99 -15.04 -23.15 -1.80
N PRO A 100 -14.04 -23.30 -2.70
CA PRO A 100 -13.72 -22.25 -3.66
C PRO A 100 -14.96 -21.82 -4.44
N PHE A 101 -15.05 -20.54 -4.79
CA PHE A 101 -16.22 -19.95 -5.47
C PHE A 101 -16.60 -20.71 -6.75
N ARG A 102 -15.61 -21.14 -7.53
CA ARG A 102 -15.82 -21.93 -8.76
C ARG A 102 -16.37 -23.33 -8.50
N THR A 103 -16.09 -23.90 -7.34
CA THR A 103 -16.60 -25.21 -6.93
C THR A 103 -18.00 -25.09 -6.35
N ASN A 104 -18.23 -24.10 -5.49
CA ASN A 104 -19.54 -23.81 -4.92
C ASN A 104 -19.65 -22.33 -4.52
N ALA A 105 -20.44 -21.58 -5.29
CA ALA A 105 -20.65 -20.16 -5.09
C ALA A 105 -21.64 -19.83 -3.95
N THR A 106 -22.45 -20.80 -3.50
CA THR A 106 -23.60 -20.58 -2.60
C THR A 106 -23.21 -19.83 -1.33
N TRP A 107 -22.17 -20.28 -0.62
CA TRP A 107 -21.75 -19.62 0.62
C TRP A 107 -21.31 -18.16 0.38
N TRP A 108 -20.60 -17.90 -0.72
CA TRP A 108 -20.09 -16.57 -1.04
C TRP A 108 -21.20 -15.60 -1.48
N GLN A 109 -22.13 -16.07 -2.31
CA GLN A 109 -23.20 -15.24 -2.89
C GLN A 109 -24.41 -15.09 -1.97
N ASP A 110 -24.75 -16.14 -1.22
CA ASP A 110 -26.02 -16.22 -0.48
C ASP A 110 -25.83 -16.03 1.03
N VAL A 111 -24.60 -16.17 1.54
CA VAL A 111 -24.30 -16.00 2.97
C VAL A 111 -23.35 -14.83 3.18
N TYR A 112 -22.15 -14.88 2.63
CA TYR A 112 -21.11 -13.89 2.91
C TYR A 112 -21.45 -12.50 2.37
N LEU A 113 -21.70 -12.37 1.06
CA LEU A 113 -21.93 -11.06 0.45
C LEU A 113 -23.15 -10.33 1.06
N PRO A 114 -24.34 -10.95 1.23
CA PRO A 114 -25.47 -10.28 1.86
C PRO A 114 -25.17 -9.82 3.29
N THR A 115 -24.53 -10.68 4.09
CA THR A 115 -24.14 -10.33 5.47
C THR A 115 -23.15 -9.16 5.49
N ALA A 116 -22.19 -9.14 4.57
CA ALA A 116 -21.22 -8.04 4.46
C ALA A 116 -21.88 -6.73 3.99
N VAL A 117 -22.79 -6.78 3.03
CA VAL A 117 -23.53 -5.60 2.57
C VAL A 117 -24.37 -5.03 3.71
N ASP A 118 -25.09 -5.87 4.45
CA ASP A 118 -25.91 -5.41 5.59
C ASP A 118 -25.06 -4.80 6.71
N ALA A 119 -23.87 -5.34 6.98
CA ALA A 119 -22.96 -4.82 8.00
C ALA A 119 -22.42 -3.41 7.72
N PHE A 120 -22.38 -2.98 6.45
CA PHE A 120 -21.80 -1.69 6.05
C PHE A 120 -22.81 -0.75 5.36
N THR A 121 -24.10 -1.03 5.47
CA THR A 121 -25.16 -0.17 4.88
C THR A 121 -26.26 0.22 5.86
N CYS A 122 -26.02 0.13 7.17
CA CYS A 122 -27.01 0.62 8.14
C CYS A 122 -27.06 2.15 8.12
N GLY A 123 -28.27 2.67 8.30
CA GLY A 123 -28.56 4.08 8.03
C GLY A 123 -28.79 4.38 6.55
N PHE A 124 -28.65 3.41 5.63
CA PHE A 124 -29.18 3.54 4.28
C PHE A 124 -30.71 3.62 4.34
N THR A 125 -31.25 4.83 4.24
CA THR A 125 -32.67 5.06 3.99
C THR A 125 -32.85 5.04 2.49
N SER A 126 -33.54 4.04 1.94
CA SER A 126 -33.82 3.92 0.51
C SER A 126 -34.38 5.23 -0.05
N SER A 127 -33.53 6.05 -0.65
CA SER A 127 -33.95 7.20 -1.43
C SER A 127 -33.96 6.77 -2.89
N LYS A 128 -35.01 7.14 -3.63
CA LYS A 128 -34.89 7.23 -5.09
C LYS A 128 -33.60 8.00 -5.36
N LEU A 129 -32.63 7.38 -6.02
CA LEU A 129 -31.54 8.15 -6.59
C LEU A 129 -32.19 9.10 -7.58
N GLU A 130 -31.99 10.40 -7.37
CA GLU A 130 -32.56 11.44 -8.24
C GLU A 130 -32.03 11.28 -9.68
N ASP A 131 -30.84 10.71 -9.85
CA ASP A 131 -30.24 10.39 -11.15
C ASP A 131 -30.04 8.89 -11.36
N PHE A 132 -31.09 8.21 -11.85
CA PHE A 132 -31.02 6.81 -12.26
C PHE A 132 -30.04 6.55 -13.42
N ASP A 133 -29.73 7.61 -14.18
CA ASP A 133 -28.90 7.56 -15.39
C ASP A 133 -27.46 7.14 -15.10
N PHE A 134 -26.96 7.35 -13.87
CA PHE A 134 -25.60 7.03 -13.47
C PHE A 134 -25.44 5.68 -12.76
N VAL A 135 -26.53 4.95 -12.50
CA VAL A 135 -26.42 3.60 -11.94
C VAL A 135 -25.74 2.68 -12.95
N SER A 136 -24.82 1.85 -12.46
CA SER A 136 -24.11 0.86 -13.28
C SER A 136 -25.09 -0.01 -14.06
N HIS A 137 -24.72 -0.34 -15.30
CA HIS A 137 -25.59 -1.07 -16.21
C HIS A 137 -26.06 -2.40 -15.62
N ASP A 138 -25.13 -3.14 -15.03
CA ASP A 138 -25.34 -4.45 -14.40
C ASP A 138 -26.24 -4.43 -13.14
N LEU A 139 -26.43 -3.26 -12.50
CA LEU A 139 -27.36 -3.09 -11.39
C LEU A 139 -28.72 -2.52 -11.79
N ARG A 140 -28.85 -1.98 -13.01
CA ARG A 140 -29.99 -1.15 -13.44
C ARG A 140 -31.34 -1.87 -13.41
N GLU A 141 -31.36 -3.15 -13.74
CA GLU A 141 -32.59 -3.95 -13.75
C GLU A 141 -33.22 -4.01 -12.36
N ASN A 142 -34.48 -3.58 -12.25
CA ASN A 142 -35.28 -3.53 -11.01
C ASN A 142 -34.67 -2.71 -9.87
N PHE A 143 -33.69 -1.85 -10.16
CA PHE A 143 -32.94 -1.10 -9.12
C PHE A 143 -33.84 -0.25 -8.21
N ASN A 144 -34.96 0.30 -8.72
CA ASN A 144 -35.91 1.08 -7.92
C ASN A 144 -36.62 0.26 -6.84
N THR A 145 -36.74 -1.05 -7.04
CA THR A 145 -37.50 -1.96 -6.17
C THR A 145 -36.61 -2.97 -5.44
N ASP A 146 -35.35 -3.11 -5.85
CA ASP A 146 -34.38 -4.02 -5.25
C ASP A 146 -33.47 -3.28 -4.26
N ALA A 147 -33.81 -3.37 -2.97
CA ALA A 147 -33.06 -2.74 -1.89
C ALA A 147 -31.61 -3.25 -1.78
N PHE A 148 -31.33 -4.49 -2.20
CA PHE A 148 -29.98 -5.05 -2.16
C PHE A 148 -29.09 -4.37 -3.21
N LYS A 149 -29.59 -4.21 -4.45
CA LYS A 149 -28.87 -3.45 -5.48
C LYS A 149 -28.64 -1.99 -5.10
N GLN A 150 -29.62 -1.35 -4.45
CA GLN A 150 -29.46 0.02 -3.95
C GLN A 150 -28.36 0.14 -2.89
N LYS A 151 -28.29 -0.81 -1.95
CA LYS A 151 -27.22 -0.90 -0.95
C LYS A 151 -25.85 -1.13 -1.59
N LEU A 152 -25.76 -1.97 -2.62
CA LEU A 152 -24.52 -2.17 -3.38
C LEU A 152 -24.06 -0.87 -4.03
N TRP A 153 -24.97 -0.16 -4.69
CA TRP A 153 -24.67 1.15 -5.29
C TRP A 153 -24.25 2.18 -4.24
N TYR A 154 -24.86 2.19 -3.06
CA TYR A 154 -24.45 3.05 -1.96
C TYR A 154 -22.95 2.88 -1.61
N LEU A 155 -22.43 1.64 -1.68
CA LEU A 155 -21.04 1.28 -1.36
C LEU A 155 -20.03 1.57 -2.48
N ILE A 156 -20.47 1.62 -3.74
CA ILE A 156 -19.57 1.72 -4.92
C ILE A 156 -19.77 2.95 -5.80
N GLY A 157 -20.97 3.54 -5.80
CA GLY A 157 -21.34 4.63 -6.69
C GLY A 157 -20.45 5.85 -6.54
N ASN A 158 -19.99 6.14 -5.32
CA ASN A 158 -19.01 7.21 -5.07
C ASN A 158 -17.70 6.98 -5.83
N TYR A 159 -17.21 5.74 -5.91
CA TYR A 159 -16.01 5.43 -6.70
C TYR A 159 -16.29 5.57 -8.20
N LEU A 160 -17.36 4.94 -8.69
CA LEU A 160 -17.69 4.90 -10.12
C LEU A 160 -17.94 6.29 -10.71
N ASN A 161 -18.47 7.21 -9.91
CA ASN A 161 -18.72 8.60 -10.31
C ASN A 161 -17.57 9.56 -9.97
N SER A 162 -16.46 9.07 -9.38
CA SER A 162 -15.36 9.94 -8.96
C SER A 162 -14.30 10.13 -10.04
N ILE A 163 -13.46 11.16 -9.83
CA ILE A 163 -12.21 11.34 -10.57
C ILE A 163 -11.28 10.12 -10.48
N TYR A 164 -11.39 9.29 -9.44
CA TYR A 164 -10.53 8.11 -9.28
C TYR A 164 -10.86 7.02 -10.29
N LYS A 165 -12.13 6.89 -10.69
CA LYS A 165 -12.51 6.04 -11.82
C LYS A 165 -11.91 6.56 -13.13
N GLN A 166 -11.87 7.88 -13.30
CA GLN A 166 -11.24 8.53 -14.45
C GLN A 166 -9.71 8.41 -14.47
N ARG A 167 -9.08 8.10 -13.33
CA ARG A 167 -7.63 7.83 -13.23
C ARG A 167 -7.25 6.40 -13.60
N GLU A 168 -8.21 5.50 -13.85
CA GLU A 168 -7.90 4.17 -14.38
C GLU A 168 -7.26 4.26 -15.78
N ASN A 169 -6.72 3.14 -16.28
CA ASN A 169 -6.20 3.08 -17.65
C ASN A 169 -7.29 3.48 -18.67
N ASN A 170 -6.91 4.17 -19.76
CA ASN A 170 -7.82 4.65 -20.81
C ASN A 170 -8.79 3.56 -21.31
N ASN A 171 -8.35 2.31 -21.43
CA ASN A 171 -9.20 1.20 -21.87
C ASN A 171 -10.18 0.68 -20.80
N ARG A 172 -10.18 1.26 -19.60
CA ARG A 172 -10.95 0.81 -18.43
C ARG A 172 -11.83 1.90 -17.81
N ARG A 173 -11.55 3.18 -18.08
CA ARG A 173 -12.31 4.34 -17.57
C ARG A 173 -13.79 4.29 -17.90
N LEU A 174 -14.16 3.59 -18.97
CA LEU A 174 -15.54 3.46 -19.45
C LEU A 174 -16.27 2.21 -18.92
N ASP A 175 -15.60 1.37 -18.13
CA ASP A 175 -16.23 0.17 -17.57
C ASP A 175 -16.92 0.51 -16.24
N PHE A 176 -18.22 0.73 -16.28
CA PHE A 176 -18.98 1.17 -15.11
C PHE A 176 -19.70 0.04 -14.36
N ASP A 177 -19.51 -1.22 -14.75
CA ASP A 177 -20.17 -2.36 -14.10
C ASP A 177 -19.68 -2.53 -12.66
N SER A 178 -20.63 -2.57 -11.71
CA SER A 178 -20.33 -2.75 -10.30
C SER A 178 -19.73 -4.13 -10.01
N GLY A 179 -20.12 -5.14 -10.79
CA GLY A 179 -19.63 -6.51 -10.74
C GLY A 179 -18.12 -6.65 -11.02
N LEU A 180 -17.47 -5.65 -11.62
CA LEU A 180 -16.01 -5.63 -11.75
C LEU A 180 -15.32 -5.32 -10.40
N TYR A 181 -16.02 -4.66 -9.47
CA TYR A 181 -15.44 -4.09 -8.25
C TYR A 181 -15.98 -4.71 -6.96
N ILE A 182 -17.18 -5.29 -7.02
CA ILE A 182 -17.81 -6.00 -5.89
C ILE A 182 -17.86 -7.50 -6.20
N PRO A 183 -17.09 -8.33 -5.50
CA PRO A 183 -17.08 -9.78 -5.71
C PRO A 183 -18.41 -10.43 -5.38
N PHE A 184 -18.64 -11.59 -5.98
CA PHE A 184 -19.79 -12.47 -5.71
C PHE A 184 -21.14 -11.90 -6.21
N LEU A 185 -21.12 -10.86 -7.04
CA LEU A 185 -22.31 -10.24 -7.63
C LEU A 185 -22.93 -11.00 -8.81
N ASP A 186 -22.24 -11.99 -9.36
CA ASP A 186 -22.62 -12.72 -10.56
C ASP A 186 -24.11 -13.16 -10.55
N LYS A 187 -24.59 -13.70 -9.42
CA LYS A 187 -25.99 -14.13 -9.25
C LYS A 187 -27.02 -13.00 -9.34
N TYR A 188 -26.67 -11.79 -8.90
CA TYR A 188 -27.59 -10.65 -8.77
C TYR A 188 -27.61 -9.74 -10.00
N THR A 189 -26.56 -9.81 -10.80
CA THR A 189 -26.34 -8.95 -11.98
C THR A 189 -26.49 -9.70 -13.29
N GLY A 190 -26.44 -11.04 -13.26
CA GLY A 190 -26.35 -11.87 -14.47
C GLY A 190 -24.96 -11.85 -15.12
N GLY A 191 -24.00 -11.12 -14.54
CA GLY A 191 -22.61 -11.11 -14.97
C GLY A 191 -21.84 -12.35 -14.50
N ASP A 192 -20.58 -12.46 -14.92
CA ASP A 192 -19.73 -13.62 -14.64
C ASP A 192 -18.30 -13.23 -14.18
N TYR A 193 -18.11 -11.98 -13.74
CA TYR A 193 -16.80 -11.41 -13.42
C TYR A 193 -16.07 -12.17 -12.31
N THR A 194 -16.79 -12.66 -11.30
CA THR A 194 -16.19 -13.43 -10.21
C THR A 194 -15.76 -14.81 -10.70
N VAL A 195 -16.65 -15.53 -11.41
CA VAL A 195 -16.37 -16.88 -11.91
C VAL A 195 -15.24 -16.88 -12.95
N THR A 196 -15.19 -15.87 -13.83
CA THR A 196 -14.14 -15.74 -14.87
C THR A 196 -12.82 -15.17 -14.32
N ASN A 197 -12.81 -14.64 -13.10
CA ASN A 197 -11.70 -13.89 -12.48
C ASN A 197 -11.33 -12.59 -13.22
N GLN A 198 -12.31 -11.86 -13.76
CA GLN A 198 -12.09 -10.58 -14.43
C GLN A 198 -12.22 -9.36 -13.47
N MET A 199 -12.25 -9.62 -12.16
CA MET A 199 -12.39 -8.63 -11.10
C MET A 199 -11.22 -7.64 -11.03
N ARG A 200 -11.51 -6.41 -10.60
CA ARG A 200 -10.59 -5.27 -10.44
C ARG A 200 -10.41 -4.85 -8.98
N VAL A 201 -10.79 -5.73 -8.06
CA VAL A 201 -10.87 -5.43 -6.62
C VAL A 201 -9.54 -5.09 -5.96
N GLY A 202 -8.41 -5.42 -6.60
CA GLY A 202 -7.07 -5.10 -6.13
C GLY A 202 -6.43 -3.90 -6.85
N PHE A 203 -7.13 -3.15 -7.69
CA PHE A 203 -6.51 -2.03 -8.41
C PHE A 203 -6.19 -0.89 -7.45
N PRO A 204 -4.99 -0.28 -7.53
CA PRO A 204 -4.61 0.83 -6.66
C PRO A 204 -5.59 2.02 -6.71
N THR A 205 -6.14 2.33 -7.89
CA THR A 205 -7.13 3.41 -8.07
C THR A 205 -8.44 3.16 -7.31
N TYR A 206 -8.86 1.91 -7.19
CA TYR A 206 -10.07 1.51 -6.48
C TYR A 206 -9.83 1.33 -4.98
N LEU A 207 -8.83 0.53 -4.64
CA LEU A 207 -8.64 0.06 -3.29
C LEU A 207 -7.62 0.88 -2.49
N GLY A 208 -6.60 1.45 -3.14
CA GLY A 208 -5.51 2.14 -2.46
C GLY A 208 -6.01 3.29 -1.58
N ARG A 209 -6.86 4.17 -2.12
CA ARG A 209 -7.48 5.27 -1.36
C ARG A 209 -8.29 4.75 -0.17
N SER A 210 -9.07 3.68 -0.39
CA SER A 210 -9.93 3.08 0.63
C SER A 210 -9.12 2.53 1.81
N ILE A 211 -8.02 1.80 1.52
CA ILE A 211 -7.11 1.28 2.56
C ILE A 211 -6.46 2.41 3.34
N TRP A 212 -5.93 3.42 2.66
CA TRP A 212 -5.24 4.51 3.33
C TRP A 212 -6.18 5.38 4.16
N PHE A 213 -7.40 5.59 3.69
CA PHE A 213 -8.44 6.27 4.47
C PHE A 213 -8.76 5.46 5.75
N LEU A 214 -9.00 4.16 5.62
CA LEU A 214 -9.23 3.26 6.75
C LEU A 214 -8.10 3.34 7.79
N PHE A 215 -6.85 3.26 7.34
CA PHE A 215 -5.67 3.29 8.21
C PHE A 215 -5.58 4.60 8.99
N HIS A 216 -5.64 5.73 8.28
CA HIS A 216 -5.51 7.04 8.90
C HIS A 216 -6.71 7.39 9.78
N ALA A 217 -7.93 7.05 9.38
CA ALA A 217 -9.13 7.24 10.20
C ALA A 217 -9.07 6.42 11.49
N MET A 218 -8.60 5.17 11.45
CA MET A 218 -8.38 4.37 12.67
C MET A 218 -7.34 5.00 13.60
N GLY A 219 -6.17 5.38 13.06
CA GLY A 219 -5.13 6.05 13.84
C GLY A 219 -5.63 7.36 14.46
N GLN A 220 -6.28 8.20 13.67
CA GLN A 220 -6.78 9.49 14.13
C GLN A 220 -7.91 9.35 15.16
N ARG A 221 -8.80 8.35 14.99
CA ARG A 221 -9.89 8.08 15.95
C ARG A 221 -9.38 7.77 17.35
N ILE A 222 -8.26 7.05 17.45
CA ILE A 222 -7.60 6.75 18.73
C ILE A 222 -6.89 8.00 19.26
N ALA A 223 -6.18 8.74 18.41
CA ALA A 223 -5.50 9.98 18.77
C ALA A 223 -6.47 11.02 19.36
N ASP A 224 -7.63 11.20 18.73
CA ASP A 224 -8.70 12.12 19.16
C ASP A 224 -9.42 11.68 20.43
N SER A 225 -9.29 10.40 20.84
CA SER A 225 -10.05 9.88 21.97
C SER A 225 -9.68 10.60 23.28
N SER A 226 -10.65 10.84 24.15
CA SER A 226 -10.40 11.34 25.51
C SER A 226 -10.06 10.21 26.50
N CYS A 227 -9.91 8.98 26.02
CA CYS A 227 -9.76 7.80 26.87
C CYS A 227 -8.35 7.71 27.46
N THR A 228 -8.27 7.30 28.73
CA THR A 228 -7.03 7.25 29.52
C THR A 228 -6.82 5.95 30.29
N ASP A 229 -7.77 5.00 30.21
CA ASP A 229 -7.61 3.68 30.82
C ASP A 229 -6.50 2.90 30.08
N GLN A 230 -5.38 2.67 30.76
CA GLN A 230 -4.21 2.04 30.16
C GLN A 230 -4.47 0.59 29.75
N ALA A 231 -5.22 -0.19 30.53
CA ALA A 231 -5.47 -1.59 30.20
C ALA A 231 -6.36 -1.73 28.95
N MET A 232 -7.34 -0.83 28.81
CA MET A 232 -8.15 -0.71 27.61
C MET A 232 -7.32 -0.27 26.40
N LEU A 233 -6.42 0.73 26.57
CA LEU A 233 -5.52 1.16 25.50
C LEU A 233 -4.53 0.04 25.11
N ASP A 234 -4.01 -0.72 26.06
CA ASP A 234 -3.11 -1.85 25.80
C ASP A 234 -3.79 -2.91 24.92
N ASP A 235 -5.04 -3.30 25.23
CA ASP A 235 -5.82 -4.25 24.41
C ASP A 235 -6.13 -3.68 23.01
N LEU A 236 -6.53 -2.41 22.93
CA LEU A 236 -6.84 -1.75 21.65
C LEU A 236 -5.61 -1.69 20.72
N PHE A 237 -4.47 -1.29 21.26
CA PHE A 237 -3.22 -1.19 20.51
C PHE A 237 -2.68 -2.58 20.14
N GLU A 238 -2.84 -3.58 20.99
CA GLU A 238 -2.47 -4.96 20.65
C GLU A 238 -3.31 -5.51 19.50
N ARG A 239 -4.63 -5.30 19.53
CA ARG A 239 -5.51 -5.67 18.40
C ARG A 239 -5.12 -4.97 17.11
N SER A 240 -4.70 -3.71 17.19
CA SER A 240 -4.21 -2.95 16.04
C SER A 240 -2.94 -3.56 15.47
N ARG A 241 -1.97 -3.94 16.31
CA ARG A 241 -0.73 -4.62 15.90
C ARG A 241 -1.01 -5.98 15.25
N ILE A 242 -1.91 -6.77 15.84
CA ILE A 242 -2.31 -8.08 15.29
C ILE A 242 -3.01 -7.93 13.95
N TRP A 243 -3.98 -7.01 13.84
CA TRP A 243 -4.65 -6.71 12.58
C TRP A 243 -3.65 -6.32 11.48
N LEU A 244 -2.68 -5.46 11.78
CA LEU A 244 -1.66 -5.06 10.82
C LEU A 244 -0.76 -6.22 10.39
N THR A 245 -0.48 -7.12 11.31
CA THR A 245 0.29 -8.33 11.01
C THR A 245 -0.46 -9.26 10.06
N PHE A 246 -1.78 -9.40 10.23
CA PHE A 246 -2.63 -10.08 9.23
C PHE A 246 -2.71 -9.32 7.91
N PHE A 247 -2.89 -8.00 7.93
CA PHE A 247 -2.98 -7.19 6.72
C PHE A 247 -1.74 -7.36 5.83
N ALA A 248 -0.56 -7.47 6.46
CA ALA A 248 0.70 -7.70 5.76
C ALA A 248 0.62 -8.88 4.80
N THR A 249 -0.07 -9.96 5.18
CA THR A 249 -0.12 -11.19 4.39
C THR A 249 -1.31 -11.26 3.42
N LEU A 250 -2.19 -10.24 3.40
CA LEU A 250 -3.51 -10.35 2.76
C LEU A 250 -3.90 -9.18 1.86
N HIS A 251 -3.03 -8.20 1.62
CA HIS A 251 -3.36 -7.11 0.70
C HIS A 251 -3.89 -7.68 -0.64
N PRO A 252 -5.09 -7.30 -1.12
CA PRO A 252 -5.77 -8.04 -2.21
C PRO A 252 -5.26 -7.68 -3.61
N CYS A 253 -4.37 -6.69 -3.73
CA CYS A 253 -3.44 -6.54 -4.86
C CYS A 253 -2.21 -7.44 -4.62
N PRO A 254 -2.02 -8.53 -5.39
CA PRO A 254 -0.89 -9.44 -5.21
C PRO A 254 0.48 -8.76 -5.34
N PHE A 255 0.63 -7.85 -6.32
CA PHE A 255 1.84 -7.06 -6.46
C PHE A 255 2.11 -6.19 -5.22
N CYS A 256 1.10 -5.43 -4.78
CA CYS A 256 1.22 -4.54 -3.63
C CYS A 256 1.47 -5.30 -2.32
N ARG A 257 0.91 -6.51 -2.19
CA ARG A 257 1.17 -7.44 -1.09
C ARG A 257 2.63 -7.88 -1.07
N GLU A 258 3.15 -8.38 -2.18
CA GLU A 258 4.54 -8.82 -2.24
C GLU A 258 5.52 -7.66 -2.11
N HIS A 259 5.18 -6.49 -2.66
CA HIS A 259 5.92 -5.25 -2.44
C HIS A 259 6.00 -4.90 -0.95
N PHE A 260 4.86 -4.94 -0.26
CA PHE A 260 4.80 -4.66 1.16
C PHE A 260 5.59 -5.69 1.99
N LEU A 261 5.40 -6.99 1.75
CA LEU A 261 6.04 -8.08 2.51
C LEU A 261 7.54 -8.18 2.26
N SER A 262 7.96 -8.13 1.00
CA SER A 262 9.34 -8.41 0.61
C SER A 262 10.24 -7.18 0.66
N HIS A 263 9.65 -5.97 0.59
CA HIS A 263 10.41 -4.72 0.54
C HIS A 263 10.04 -3.79 1.71
N VAL A 264 8.82 -3.28 1.76
CA VAL A 264 8.45 -2.17 2.68
C VAL A 264 8.55 -2.59 4.15
N SER A 265 8.04 -3.76 4.52
CA SER A 265 7.96 -4.22 5.91
C SER A 265 9.30 -4.71 6.48
N VAL A 266 10.26 -5.06 5.62
CA VAL A 266 11.54 -5.66 6.01
C VAL A 266 12.76 -4.85 5.53
N ASN A 267 12.57 -3.60 5.11
CA ASN A 267 13.60 -2.71 4.54
C ASN A 267 14.34 -3.33 3.34
N ASP A 268 13.61 -4.09 2.52
CA ASP A 268 14.12 -4.73 1.30
C ASP A 268 15.42 -5.52 1.53
N ARG A 269 15.56 -6.09 2.73
CA ARG A 269 16.80 -6.74 3.18
C ARG A 269 17.24 -7.92 2.31
N PHE A 270 16.33 -8.45 1.50
CA PHE A 270 16.59 -9.57 0.59
C PHE A 270 17.16 -9.15 -0.77
N ALA A 271 17.34 -7.85 -1.01
CA ALA A 271 18.03 -7.34 -2.19
C ALA A 271 19.48 -7.90 -2.28
N SER A 272 19.92 -8.19 -3.51
CA SER A 272 21.24 -8.77 -3.79
C SER A 272 22.42 -7.90 -3.36
N ASP A 273 22.23 -6.58 -3.42
CA ASP A 273 23.25 -5.57 -3.13
C ASP A 273 22.57 -4.25 -2.71
N PRO A 274 23.30 -3.34 -2.05
CA PRO A 274 22.70 -2.13 -1.49
C PRO A 274 22.25 -1.12 -2.55
N LEU A 275 22.77 -1.20 -3.78
CA LEU A 275 22.38 -0.27 -4.85
C LEU A 275 21.09 -0.71 -5.54
N ASN A 276 20.76 -2.01 -5.50
CA ASN A 276 19.47 -2.55 -5.91
C ASN A 276 18.40 -2.51 -4.82
N ASN A 277 18.77 -2.22 -3.58
CA ASN A 277 17.82 -2.13 -2.47
C ASN A 277 16.93 -0.87 -2.59
N GLU A 278 15.61 -1.06 -2.74
CA GLU A 278 14.60 0.01 -2.77
C GLU A 278 14.61 0.84 -1.49
N ALA A 279 14.85 0.22 -0.34
CA ALA A 279 14.84 0.89 0.95
C ALA A 279 15.95 1.95 1.05
N ILE A 280 17.16 1.63 0.57
CA ILE A 280 18.29 2.55 0.44
C ILE A 280 17.96 3.65 -0.56
N ARG A 281 17.39 3.29 -1.73
CA ARG A 281 17.16 4.23 -2.83
C ARG A 281 16.01 5.20 -2.61
N TYR A 282 14.92 4.74 -1.99
CA TYR A 282 13.63 5.41 -2.04
C TYR A 282 13.01 5.70 -0.68
N TYR A 283 13.16 4.80 0.29
CA TYR A 283 12.39 4.93 1.53
C TYR A 283 12.92 6.07 2.41
N PRO A 284 12.01 6.84 3.02
CA PRO A 284 12.38 7.83 4.03
C PRO A 284 13.05 7.17 5.24
N ILE A 285 14.06 7.84 5.79
CA ILE A 285 14.86 7.28 6.88
C ILE A 285 14.04 7.03 8.15
N GLU A 286 12.98 7.81 8.40
CA GLU A 286 12.07 7.62 9.52
C GLU A 286 11.21 6.35 9.43
N HIS A 287 11.00 5.80 8.22
CA HIS A 287 10.40 4.48 8.05
C HIS A 287 11.41 3.36 8.23
N LEU A 288 12.66 3.58 7.78
CA LEU A 288 13.74 2.60 7.91
C LEU A 288 14.08 2.32 9.37
N LEU A 289 14.04 3.37 10.20
CA LEU A 289 14.32 3.35 11.64
C LEU A 289 13.06 3.19 12.51
N LEU A 290 11.90 2.92 11.89
CA LEU A 290 10.64 2.76 12.61
C LEU A 290 10.73 1.54 13.55
N GLY A 291 10.66 1.78 14.85
CA GLY A 291 10.81 0.74 15.86
C GLY A 291 12.25 0.30 16.13
N GLY A 292 13.25 1.05 15.64
CA GLY A 292 14.67 0.80 15.86
C GLY A 292 15.42 0.41 14.59
N VAL A 293 16.68 -0.01 14.76
CA VAL A 293 17.57 -0.34 13.63
C VAL A 293 17.28 -1.68 12.99
N GLU A 294 16.51 -2.56 13.62
CA GLU A 294 16.27 -3.93 13.15
C GLU A 294 15.62 -3.97 11.77
N GLY A 295 14.77 -3.00 11.45
CA GLY A 295 14.09 -2.91 10.14
C GLY A 295 13.16 -4.08 9.82
N THR A 296 12.69 -4.82 10.82
CA THR A 296 11.77 -5.98 10.69
C THR A 296 10.32 -5.53 10.82
N LEU A 297 9.35 -6.34 10.35
CA LEU A 297 7.94 -6.05 10.58
C LEU A 297 7.64 -5.98 12.09
N ALA A 298 8.15 -6.93 12.87
CA ALA A 298 8.02 -6.95 14.34
C ALA A 298 8.56 -5.66 14.98
N GLY A 299 9.76 -5.23 14.60
CA GLY A 299 10.35 -3.97 15.06
C GLY A 299 9.44 -2.78 14.72
N LYS A 300 9.01 -2.66 13.46
CA LYS A 300 8.13 -1.56 13.02
C LYS A 300 6.81 -1.52 13.78
N VAL A 301 6.16 -2.67 13.93
CA VAL A 301 4.88 -2.81 14.64
C VAL A 301 5.04 -2.51 16.13
N SER A 302 6.22 -2.74 16.72
CA SER A 302 6.51 -2.35 18.11
C SER A 302 6.55 -0.84 18.35
N ALA A 303 6.66 -0.03 17.29
CA ALA A 303 6.57 1.44 17.39
C ALA A 303 5.14 1.92 17.74
N ILE A 304 4.13 1.06 17.56
CA ILE A 304 2.74 1.31 17.93
C ILE A 304 2.62 1.05 19.44
N LYS A 305 2.60 2.12 20.24
CA LYS A 305 2.67 2.08 21.71
C LYS A 305 1.38 2.62 22.32
N SER A 306 0.78 1.86 23.23
CA SER A 306 -0.42 2.27 23.97
C SER A 306 -0.19 3.45 24.92
N SER A 307 1.07 3.73 25.29
CA SER A 307 1.45 4.91 26.08
C SER A 307 1.38 6.23 25.28
N ASP A 308 1.27 6.16 23.95
CA ASP A 308 1.12 7.32 23.07
C ASP A 308 -0.01 7.08 22.07
N LYS A 309 -1.12 7.79 22.27
CA LYS A 309 -2.31 7.67 21.42
C LYS A 309 -2.06 8.06 19.96
N ASN A 310 -1.04 8.87 19.69
CA ASN A 310 -0.69 9.26 18.32
C ASN A 310 0.14 8.21 17.58
N SER A 311 0.71 7.23 18.30
CA SER A 311 1.71 6.31 17.71
C SER A 311 1.17 5.48 16.54
N LEU A 312 -0.12 5.11 16.55
CA LEU A 312 -0.74 4.42 15.42
C LEU A 312 -0.91 5.34 14.19
N ALA A 313 -1.33 6.59 14.40
CA ALA A 313 -1.44 7.58 13.32
C ALA A 313 -0.06 7.90 12.72
N ILE A 314 0.96 8.07 13.57
CA ILE A 314 2.36 8.26 13.16
C ILE A 314 2.86 7.04 12.38
N PHE A 315 2.55 5.83 12.83
CA PHE A 315 2.95 4.60 12.14
C PHE A 315 2.39 4.58 10.71
N PHE A 316 1.09 4.85 10.54
CA PHE A 316 0.46 4.88 9.22
C PHE A 316 0.99 5.99 8.35
N TRP A 317 1.26 7.16 8.92
CA TRP A 317 1.91 8.25 8.22
C TRP A 317 3.28 7.81 7.67
N LYS A 318 4.19 7.33 8.51
CA LYS A 318 5.53 6.90 8.07
C LYS A 318 5.47 5.76 7.05
N LEU A 319 4.59 4.78 7.28
CA LEU A 319 4.39 3.66 6.36
C LEU A 319 3.89 4.14 4.99
N HIS A 320 2.88 5.02 4.96
CA HIS A 320 2.35 5.53 3.71
C HIS A 320 3.44 6.25 2.92
N ASN A 321 4.26 7.07 3.55
CA ASN A 321 5.34 7.78 2.85
C ASN A 321 6.42 6.86 2.29
N ALA A 322 6.68 5.71 2.94
CA ALA A 322 7.54 4.70 2.36
C ALA A 322 6.94 4.12 1.08
N VAL A 323 5.66 3.74 1.11
CA VAL A 323 4.94 3.20 -0.06
C VAL A 323 4.89 4.23 -1.19
N THR A 324 4.47 5.47 -0.91
CA THR A 324 4.46 6.56 -1.89
C THR A 324 5.84 6.78 -2.49
N SER A 325 6.89 6.76 -1.65
CA SER A 325 8.25 6.93 -2.14
C SER A 325 8.69 5.81 -3.09
N SER A 326 8.33 4.55 -2.86
CA SER A 326 8.57 3.47 -3.84
C SER A 326 7.77 3.65 -5.12
N VAL A 327 6.49 4.02 -5.03
CA VAL A 327 5.63 4.11 -6.22
C VAL A 327 6.11 5.24 -7.12
N GLU A 328 6.26 6.45 -6.57
CA GLU A 328 6.70 7.64 -7.30
C GLU A 328 8.09 7.51 -7.93
N MET A 329 8.97 6.73 -7.31
CA MET A 329 10.42 6.86 -7.54
C MET A 329 11.10 5.55 -7.92
N GLY A 330 10.47 4.42 -7.59
CA GLY A 330 10.96 3.07 -7.84
C GLY A 330 10.40 2.42 -9.10
N CYS A 331 9.52 3.13 -9.83
CA CYS A 331 8.83 2.62 -11.01
C CYS A 331 8.04 1.31 -10.77
N SER A 332 7.75 1.00 -9.52
CA SER A 332 7.04 -0.21 -9.08
C SER A 332 5.66 0.23 -8.64
N CYS A 333 4.62 -0.24 -9.33
CA CYS A 333 3.21 0.09 -9.12
C CYS A 333 2.67 1.41 -9.70
N PHE A 334 3.21 1.88 -10.83
CA PHE A 334 2.40 2.64 -11.78
C PHE A 334 1.97 1.69 -12.89
N THR A 335 0.67 1.63 -13.18
CA THR A 335 0.22 1.36 -14.56
C THR A 335 -0.15 2.66 -15.28
N GLU A 336 0.46 3.76 -14.78
CA GLU A 336 0.68 5.12 -15.29
C GLU A 336 -0.31 6.24 -14.89
N GLU A 337 0.10 7.06 -13.91
CA GLU A 337 -0.12 8.51 -13.88
C GLU A 337 1.19 9.15 -14.36
N ILE A 338 1.19 9.81 -15.52
CA ILE A 338 2.21 10.82 -15.85
C ILE A 338 1.48 12.10 -16.20
N GLU A 339 1.63 13.07 -15.30
CA GLU A 339 1.31 14.50 -15.35
C GLU A 339 0.08 14.93 -16.16
N ASP A 340 -0.91 15.47 -15.43
CA ASP A 340 -2.06 16.17 -15.97
C ASP A 340 -1.61 17.45 -16.70
N LYS A 341 -1.33 17.34 -18.01
CA LYS A 341 -1.30 18.48 -18.94
C LYS A 341 -2.08 18.16 -20.21
N ASP A 342 -3.15 18.91 -20.37
CA ASP A 342 -4.01 19.02 -21.55
C ASP A 342 -3.19 19.38 -22.82
N PRO A 343 -3.52 18.90 -24.05
CA PRO A 343 -4.49 17.88 -24.45
C PRO A 343 -3.80 16.53 -24.75
N TYR A 344 -3.63 15.77 -23.67
CA TYR A 344 -3.28 14.34 -23.53
C TYR A 344 -2.75 13.58 -24.75
N ASN A 345 -1.42 13.63 -24.96
CA ASN A 345 -0.68 12.68 -25.79
C ASN A 345 0.13 11.72 -24.88
N CYS A 346 -0.37 10.51 -24.69
CA CYS A 346 0.27 9.49 -23.85
C CYS A 346 1.18 8.57 -24.70
N VAL A 347 2.49 8.77 -24.65
CA VAL A 347 3.49 7.76 -25.10
C VAL A 347 4.60 7.70 -24.06
N PHE A 348 4.64 6.61 -23.27
CA PHE A 348 5.82 6.29 -22.47
C PHE A 348 6.88 5.68 -23.39
N ASP A 349 7.95 6.43 -23.63
CA ASP A 349 9.12 5.94 -24.37
C ASP A 349 10.32 5.77 -23.42
N PRO A 350 10.60 4.54 -22.95
CA PRO A 350 11.73 4.27 -22.08
C PRO A 350 13.09 4.51 -22.76
N THR A 351 13.12 4.68 -24.08
CA THR A 351 14.35 4.98 -24.83
C THR A 351 14.69 6.48 -24.83
N ASN A 352 13.71 7.35 -24.59
CA ASN A 352 13.86 8.81 -24.66
C ASN A 352 13.94 9.51 -23.29
N THR A 353 13.80 8.77 -22.20
CA THR A 353 13.90 9.32 -20.85
C THR A 353 15.15 8.78 -20.17
N THR A 354 16.20 9.58 -20.04
CA THR A 354 17.42 9.22 -19.29
C THR A 354 17.36 9.91 -17.93
N GLN A 355 17.08 9.21 -16.83
CA GLN A 355 17.32 9.82 -15.50
C GLN A 355 18.72 9.51 -15.01
N ILE A 356 19.33 10.51 -14.37
CA ILE A 356 20.72 10.47 -13.91
C ILE A 356 20.83 9.45 -12.76
N ARG A 357 21.62 8.39 -12.98
CA ARG A 357 21.89 7.28 -12.03
C ARG A 357 22.82 7.71 -10.89
N TYR A 358 22.41 8.51 -9.90
CA TYR A 358 23.10 8.60 -8.60
C TYR A 358 22.12 9.02 -7.47
N PRO A 359 22.39 8.69 -6.20
CA PRO A 359 21.36 8.44 -5.21
C PRO A 359 20.72 9.77 -4.83
N ARG A 360 19.40 9.85 -4.98
CA ARG A 360 18.63 10.99 -4.47
C ARG A 360 18.61 10.90 -2.93
N MET A 361 19.74 11.17 -2.27
CA MET A 361 19.92 11.24 -0.80
C MET A 361 19.24 12.47 -0.18
N GLY A 362 18.23 13.05 -0.83
CA GLY A 362 17.55 14.27 -0.39
C GLY A 362 16.11 14.03 0.05
N ARG A 363 15.84 13.02 0.88
CA ARG A 363 14.46 12.58 1.11
C ARG A 363 14.13 12.30 2.57
N VAL A 364 14.27 13.36 3.35
CA VAL A 364 13.54 13.49 4.59
C VAL A 364 12.32 14.33 4.26
N PHE A 365 11.18 13.69 4.01
CA PHE A 365 9.86 14.34 3.91
C PHE A 365 9.65 15.55 2.95
N PRO A 366 8.38 15.84 2.59
CA PRO A 366 7.88 15.55 1.25
C PRO A 366 8.53 16.41 0.13
N VAL A 367 8.93 15.78 -0.97
CA VAL A 367 9.07 16.51 -2.23
C VAL A 367 7.68 16.72 -2.82
N THR A 368 7.18 17.94 -2.69
CA THR A 368 6.24 18.73 -3.54
C THR A 368 4.94 18.11 -4.10
N LYS A 369 4.83 16.81 -4.35
CA LYS A 369 3.61 16.13 -4.85
C LYS A 369 3.04 15.11 -3.86
N ARG A 370 3.84 14.71 -2.86
CA ARG A 370 3.51 13.63 -1.89
C ARG A 370 2.40 13.94 -0.88
N PHE A 371 2.01 15.20 -0.77
CA PHE A 371 0.88 15.67 0.04
C PHE A 371 -0.37 15.93 -0.79
N GLU A 372 -0.42 15.49 -2.05
CA GLU A 372 -1.70 15.22 -2.73
C GLU A 372 -2.40 13.98 -2.12
N PHE A 373 -2.31 13.83 -0.80
CA PHE A 373 -3.28 13.07 -0.04
C PHE A 373 -4.61 13.79 -0.18
N ILE A 374 -5.35 13.38 -1.22
CA ILE A 374 -6.77 13.64 -1.34
C ILE A 374 -7.02 15.14 -1.13
N LEU A 375 -6.44 15.96 -2.02
CA LEU A 375 -6.96 17.31 -2.19
C LEU A 375 -8.40 17.14 -2.70
N THR A 376 -9.34 17.04 -1.77
CA THR A 376 -10.68 17.52 -2.00
C THR A 376 -10.55 18.95 -2.49
N THR A 377 -11.48 19.41 -3.31
CA THR A 377 -11.51 20.79 -3.81
C THR A 377 -11.45 21.85 -2.68
N ASN A 378 -11.62 21.43 -1.42
CA ASN A 378 -11.59 22.25 -0.22
C ASN A 378 -10.22 22.33 0.49
N HIS A 379 -9.16 21.67 -0.01
CA HIS A 379 -7.86 21.80 0.62
C HIS A 379 -7.23 23.17 0.37
N ASN A 380 -6.92 23.86 1.46
CA ASN A 380 -6.22 25.14 1.44
C ASN A 380 -4.75 24.92 1.03
N TYR A 381 -4.39 25.23 -0.21
CA TYR A 381 -2.99 25.19 -0.69
C TYR A 381 -2.02 25.91 0.27
N THR A 382 -2.49 26.94 0.97
CA THR A 382 -1.72 27.66 2.00
C THR A 382 -1.35 26.77 3.19
N LEU A 383 -2.23 25.87 3.64
CA LEU A 383 -1.93 24.93 4.73
C LEU A 383 -0.75 24.01 4.34
N PHE A 384 -0.67 23.61 3.07
CA PHE A 384 0.41 22.76 2.59
C PHE A 384 1.77 23.48 2.58
N ASP A 385 1.80 24.70 2.04
CA ASP A 385 3.02 25.51 2.01
C ASP A 385 3.49 25.87 3.43
N ASP A 386 2.57 26.26 4.31
CA ASP A 386 2.86 26.56 5.72
C ASP A 386 3.40 25.33 6.46
N SER A 387 2.79 24.17 6.22
CA SER A 387 3.23 22.89 6.79
C SER A 387 4.64 22.54 6.35
N ARG A 388 4.95 22.74 5.06
CA ARG A 388 6.29 22.51 4.52
C ARG A 388 7.33 23.43 5.16
N SER A 389 7.02 24.73 5.27
CA SER A 389 7.91 25.70 5.90
C SER A 389 8.19 25.36 7.37
N GLN A 390 7.18 24.88 8.10
CA GLN A 390 7.34 24.46 9.50
C GLN A 390 8.25 23.23 9.67
N LEU A 391 8.24 22.31 8.70
CA LEU A 391 9.07 21.09 8.75
C LEU A 391 10.46 21.26 8.15
N GLU A 392 10.70 22.34 7.40
CA GLU A 392 11.91 22.54 6.59
C GLU A 392 13.22 22.40 7.39
N THR A 393 13.25 22.94 8.61
CA THR A 393 14.44 22.90 9.47
C THR A 393 14.82 21.46 9.84
N SER A 394 13.86 20.67 10.34
CA SER A 394 14.10 19.27 10.68
C SER A 394 14.46 18.46 9.44
N ILE A 395 13.79 18.71 8.32
CA ILE A 395 14.08 18.06 7.04
C ILE A 395 15.52 18.27 6.60
N LYS A 396 15.99 19.53 6.60
CA LYS A 396 17.38 19.87 6.24
C LYS A 396 18.37 19.17 7.17
N LYS A 397 18.08 19.15 8.48
CA LYS A 397 18.96 18.53 9.46
C LYS A 397 19.06 17.02 9.29
N ILE A 398 17.93 16.33 9.19
CA ILE A 398 17.92 14.88 8.97
C ILE A 398 18.63 14.56 7.63
N THR A 399 18.40 15.36 6.56
CA THR A 399 19.04 15.15 5.25
C THR A 399 20.56 15.29 5.32
N SER A 400 21.07 16.18 6.19
CA SER A 400 22.51 16.33 6.38
C SER A 400 23.17 15.13 7.07
N ILE A 401 22.38 14.33 7.81
CA ILE A 401 22.86 13.15 8.55
C ILE A 401 22.65 11.87 7.73
N ASP A 402 21.50 11.75 7.06
CA ASP A 402 21.11 10.62 6.22
C ASP A 402 21.91 10.58 4.91
N ASN A 403 22.92 9.72 4.88
CA ASN A 403 23.83 9.57 3.75
C ASN A 403 23.97 8.10 3.32
N LEU A 404 24.50 7.88 2.11
CA LEU A 404 24.62 6.55 1.53
C LEU A 404 25.53 5.62 2.34
N THR A 405 26.61 6.13 2.94
CA THR A 405 27.51 5.30 3.77
C THR A 405 26.75 4.68 4.93
N LEU A 406 25.98 5.52 5.66
CA LEU A 406 25.11 5.05 6.73
C LEU A 406 24.07 4.03 6.21
N ARG A 407 23.39 4.33 5.10
CA ARG A 407 22.38 3.44 4.52
C ARG A 407 22.96 2.09 4.09
N ILE A 408 24.18 2.04 3.56
CA ILE A 408 24.88 0.80 3.22
C ILE A 408 25.19 -0.02 4.48
N GLU A 409 25.66 0.63 5.55
CA GLU A 409 25.90 -0.07 6.83
C GLU A 409 24.61 -0.65 7.41
N LEU A 410 23.52 0.12 7.38
CA LEU A 410 22.18 -0.34 7.78
C LEU A 410 21.72 -1.55 6.95
N TRP A 411 21.90 -1.54 5.64
CA TRP A 411 21.58 -2.69 4.79
C TRP A 411 22.41 -3.92 5.12
N LYS A 412 23.72 -3.77 5.36
CA LYS A 412 24.56 -4.90 5.79
C LYS A 412 24.04 -5.47 7.11
N TYR A 413 23.68 -4.61 8.07
CA TYR A 413 23.06 -5.03 9.31
C TYR A 413 21.76 -5.81 9.08
N TRP A 414 20.85 -5.32 8.23
CA TRP A 414 19.58 -6.01 7.95
C TRP A 414 19.74 -7.34 7.20
N ASN A 415 20.69 -7.40 6.26
CA ASN A 415 20.88 -8.54 5.37
C ASN A 415 21.62 -9.70 6.06
N ASN A 416 22.68 -9.42 6.82
CA ASN A 416 23.52 -10.47 7.41
C ASN A 416 23.94 -10.23 8.87
N GLY A 417 23.35 -9.24 9.55
CA GLY A 417 23.65 -8.95 10.96
C GLY A 417 25.00 -8.27 11.19
N THR A 418 25.66 -7.73 10.15
CA THR A 418 26.90 -6.97 10.31
C THR A 418 26.68 -5.79 11.26
N LYS A 419 27.48 -5.71 12.32
CA LYS A 419 27.36 -4.63 13.31
C LYS A 419 27.60 -3.26 12.64
N ILE A 420 26.73 -2.31 12.96
CA ILE A 420 26.85 -0.91 12.55
C ILE A 420 28.05 -0.27 13.29
N SER A 421 28.82 0.59 12.61
CA SER A 421 29.96 1.27 13.23
C SER A 421 29.52 2.22 14.35
N GLU A 422 30.42 2.57 15.26
CA GLU A 422 30.13 3.55 16.33
C GLU A 422 29.73 4.91 15.76
N THR A 423 30.41 5.37 14.70
CA THR A 423 30.06 6.59 13.98
C THR A 423 28.62 6.54 13.44
N SER A 424 28.26 5.46 12.74
CA SER A 424 26.91 5.27 12.22
C SER A 424 25.87 5.14 13.32
N GLN A 425 26.21 4.52 14.46
CA GLN A 425 25.33 4.44 15.63
C GLN A 425 25.04 5.82 16.23
N ASN A 426 26.05 6.69 16.28
CA ASN A 426 25.87 8.09 16.70
C ASN A 426 24.97 8.85 15.72
N GLN A 427 25.16 8.65 14.41
CA GLN A 427 24.28 9.22 13.38
C GLN A 427 22.83 8.73 13.50
N VAL A 428 22.60 7.43 13.75
CA VAL A 428 21.25 6.88 13.99
C VAL A 428 20.59 7.51 15.22
N THR A 429 21.36 7.75 16.28
CA THR A 429 20.86 8.39 17.51
C THR A 429 20.44 9.84 17.24
N GLU A 430 21.27 10.59 16.51
CA GLU A 430 20.96 11.95 16.08
C GLU A 430 19.74 11.99 15.16
N LEU A 431 19.67 11.10 14.16
CA LEU A 431 18.53 10.94 13.26
C LEU A 431 17.24 10.68 14.03
N THR A 432 17.26 9.75 14.98
CA THR A 432 16.06 9.39 15.76
C THR A 432 15.52 10.61 16.53
N THR A 433 16.43 11.41 17.11
CA THR A 433 16.07 12.65 17.81
C THR A 433 15.43 13.67 16.87
N GLU A 434 15.99 13.89 15.69
CA GLU A 434 15.47 14.85 14.72
C GLU A 434 14.16 14.38 14.06
N ILE A 435 14.02 13.06 13.83
CA ILE A 435 12.78 12.44 13.35
C ILE A 435 11.65 12.64 14.37
N GLU A 436 11.93 12.53 15.66
CA GLU A 436 10.95 12.78 16.72
C GLU A 436 10.50 14.25 16.72
N LYS A 437 11.43 15.20 16.61
CA LYS A 437 11.10 16.64 16.45
C LYS A 437 10.21 16.91 15.23
N MET A 438 10.55 16.31 14.09
CA MET A 438 9.75 16.41 12.86
C MET A 438 8.35 15.80 13.05
N THR A 439 8.27 14.64 13.69
CA THR A 439 7.00 13.94 13.97
C THR A 439 6.10 14.80 14.86
N ASN A 440 6.64 15.39 15.93
CA ASN A 440 5.89 16.27 16.83
C ASN A 440 5.41 17.54 16.13
N SER A 441 6.27 18.14 15.30
CA SER A 441 5.90 19.30 14.48
C SER A 441 4.77 18.94 13.50
N PHE A 442 4.84 17.77 12.86
CA PHE A 442 3.80 17.29 11.95
C PHE A 442 2.44 17.12 12.64
N LEU A 443 2.42 16.55 13.86
CA LEU A 443 1.18 16.40 14.63
C LEU A 443 0.54 17.75 14.97
N GLN A 444 1.35 18.77 15.29
CA GLN A 444 0.88 20.12 15.63
C GLN A 444 0.20 20.83 14.45
N LEU A 445 0.48 20.42 13.21
CA LEU A 445 -0.18 20.97 12.02
C LEU A 445 -1.66 20.57 11.92
N GLY A 446 -2.09 19.53 12.63
CA GLY A 446 -3.49 19.08 12.66
C GLY A 446 -4.01 18.55 11.31
N ILE A 447 -3.14 18.24 10.35
CA ILE A 447 -3.54 17.76 9.01
C ILE A 447 -4.36 16.48 9.11
N LEU A 448 -3.89 15.50 9.90
CA LEU A 448 -4.60 14.23 10.07
C LEU A 448 -5.95 14.43 10.75
N GLN A 449 -6.02 15.33 11.72
CA GLN A 449 -7.27 15.69 12.40
C GLN A 449 -8.27 16.28 11.40
N GLN A 450 -7.86 17.27 10.61
CA GLN A 450 -8.76 17.91 9.63
C GLN A 450 -9.31 16.93 8.59
N GLN A 451 -8.52 15.92 8.19
CA GLN A 451 -8.92 14.99 7.13
C GLN A 451 -9.65 13.74 7.61
N TYR A 452 -9.32 13.25 8.81
CA TYR A 452 -9.72 11.92 9.24
C TYR A 452 -10.50 11.91 10.56
N SER A 453 -10.62 13.05 11.26
CA SER A 453 -11.41 13.10 12.49
C SER A 453 -12.88 12.78 12.25
N HIS A 454 -13.42 11.95 13.12
CA HIS A 454 -14.82 11.59 13.12
C HIS A 454 -15.60 12.54 14.04
N ASN A 455 -16.66 13.16 13.53
CA ASN A 455 -17.40 14.22 14.23
C ASN A 455 -18.01 13.79 15.57
N GLU A 456 -18.43 12.53 15.69
CA GLU A 456 -19.03 12.01 16.93
C GLU A 456 -17.95 11.66 17.95
N THR A 457 -18.11 12.01 19.23
CA THR A 457 -17.12 11.67 20.27
C THR A 457 -17.09 10.17 20.58
N LEU A 458 -15.89 9.61 20.79
CA LEU A 458 -15.71 8.21 21.19
C LEU A 458 -16.09 8.02 22.67
N SER A 459 -17.04 7.14 22.98
CA SER A 459 -17.38 6.82 24.37
C SER A 459 -16.39 5.80 24.95
N CYS A 460 -15.59 6.21 25.94
CA CYS A 460 -14.60 5.32 26.58
C CYS A 460 -15.25 4.15 27.33
N ALA A 461 -16.40 4.39 27.97
CA ALA A 461 -17.13 3.31 28.65
C ALA A 461 -17.61 2.24 27.66
N LYS A 462 -18.16 2.67 26.51
CA LYS A 462 -18.61 1.75 25.45
C LYS A 462 -17.44 1.04 24.78
N LEU A 463 -16.30 1.74 24.59
CA LEU A 463 -15.06 1.14 24.10
C LEU A 463 -14.59 -0.01 25.02
N THR A 464 -14.54 0.21 26.33
CA THR A 464 -14.16 -0.83 27.31
C THR A 464 -15.14 -2.01 27.30
N GLU A 465 -16.44 -1.73 27.25
CA GLU A 465 -17.50 -2.74 27.15
C GLU A 465 -17.32 -3.59 25.88
N GLN A 466 -17.16 -2.95 24.72
CA GLN A 466 -17.01 -3.63 23.42
C GLN A 466 -15.73 -4.46 23.36
N LEU A 467 -14.59 -3.90 23.77
CA LEU A 467 -13.34 -4.65 23.82
C LEU A 467 -13.48 -5.89 24.70
N SER A 468 -14.16 -5.78 25.84
CA SER A 468 -14.42 -6.90 26.74
C SER A 468 -15.39 -7.94 26.16
N ALA A 469 -16.49 -7.51 25.55
CA ALA A 469 -17.46 -8.40 24.90
C ALA A 469 -16.85 -9.15 23.70
N LEU A 470 -15.92 -8.52 23.01
CA LEU A 470 -15.26 -9.04 21.83
C LEU A 470 -13.96 -9.81 22.16
N LYS A 471 -13.79 -10.33 23.38
CA LYS A 471 -12.54 -11.02 23.78
C LYS A 471 -12.35 -12.41 23.16
N SER A 472 -13.44 -13.16 22.94
CA SER A 472 -13.33 -14.50 22.35
C SER A 472 -12.90 -14.39 20.89
N ARG A 473 -11.78 -15.06 20.61
CA ARG A 473 -11.13 -15.26 19.31
C ARG A 473 -10.55 -16.68 19.23
N ASP A 474 -11.20 -17.61 19.92
CA ASP A 474 -10.76 -19.00 19.99
C ASP A 474 -10.60 -19.55 18.57
N ASN A 475 -9.51 -20.25 18.31
CA ASN A 475 -9.15 -20.78 16.99
C ASN A 475 -8.72 -19.74 15.93
N ILE A 476 -8.38 -18.51 16.30
CA ILE A 476 -7.62 -17.60 15.42
C ILE A 476 -6.15 -17.63 15.82
N THR A 477 -5.31 -18.16 14.92
CA THR A 477 -3.85 -18.13 15.09
C THR A 477 -3.31 -16.81 14.55
N THR A 478 -2.73 -15.99 15.42
CA THR A 478 -2.04 -14.75 15.02
C THR A 478 -0.75 -15.08 14.27
N PRO A 479 -0.48 -14.49 13.08
CA PRO A 479 0.77 -14.66 12.38
C PRO A 479 1.92 -14.06 13.20
N ASP A 480 3.08 -14.68 13.15
CA ASP A 480 4.26 -14.21 13.86
C ASP A 480 4.96 -13.10 13.03
N PRO A 481 4.96 -11.83 13.49
CA PRO A 481 5.56 -10.73 12.72
C PRO A 481 7.09 -10.82 12.62
N THR A 482 7.73 -11.72 13.36
CA THR A 482 9.17 -12.01 13.24
C THR A 482 9.47 -12.97 12.09
N LYS A 483 8.46 -13.64 11.52
CA LYS A 483 8.60 -14.70 10.52
C LYS A 483 8.08 -14.32 9.14
N ILE A 484 8.47 -13.15 8.64
CA ILE A 484 8.25 -12.82 7.22
C ILE A 484 9.24 -13.63 6.36
N ALA A 485 8.75 -14.72 5.80
CA ALA A 485 9.55 -15.59 4.93
C ALA A 485 10.03 -14.83 3.69
N ARG A 486 11.26 -15.08 3.23
CA ARG A 486 11.71 -14.64 1.89
C ARG A 486 10.91 -15.38 0.81
N LEU A 487 10.64 -14.74 -0.32
CA LEU A 487 10.11 -15.45 -1.50
C LEU A 487 11.07 -16.55 -1.92
N SER A 488 10.53 -17.72 -2.30
CA SER A 488 11.34 -18.85 -2.74
C SER A 488 12.13 -18.52 -4.01
N ASP A 489 13.32 -19.08 -4.20
CA ASP A 489 14.07 -18.95 -5.46
C ASP A 489 13.28 -19.47 -6.67
N LYS A 490 12.35 -20.40 -6.47
CA LYS A 490 11.43 -20.86 -7.52
C LYS A 490 10.51 -19.74 -8.05
N CYS A 491 10.24 -18.76 -7.20
CA CYS A 491 9.48 -17.56 -7.51
C CYS A 491 10.27 -16.57 -8.36
N ALA A 492 11.61 -16.58 -8.25
CA ALA A 492 12.49 -15.58 -8.88
C ALA A 492 12.33 -15.49 -10.40
N LYS A 493 12.04 -16.62 -11.07
CA LYS A 493 11.80 -16.65 -12.54
C LYS A 493 10.53 -15.92 -12.99
N TYR A 494 9.63 -15.62 -12.06
CA TYR A 494 8.37 -14.92 -12.31
C TYR A 494 8.42 -13.46 -11.86
N LEU A 495 9.44 -13.07 -11.10
CA LEU A 495 9.63 -11.68 -10.69
C LEU A 495 10.02 -10.89 -11.92
N THR A 496 9.28 -9.82 -12.18
CA THR A 496 9.60 -8.94 -13.30
C THR A 496 10.48 -7.81 -12.80
N ASP A 497 11.54 -7.51 -13.54
CA ASP A 497 12.31 -6.29 -13.26
C ASP A 497 11.37 -5.09 -13.34
N SER A 498 11.40 -4.25 -12.30
CA SER A 498 10.66 -2.99 -12.30
C SER A 498 11.03 -2.16 -13.53
N ALA A 499 10.15 -1.28 -13.98
CA ALA A 499 10.44 -0.42 -15.14
C ALA A 499 11.72 0.42 -14.94
N CYS A 500 12.05 0.75 -13.68
CA CYS A 500 13.29 1.40 -13.29
C CYS A 500 14.49 0.45 -13.46
N ASN A 501 14.41 -0.80 -12.99
CA ASN A 501 15.51 -1.76 -13.13
C ASN A 501 15.79 -2.06 -14.61
N LYS A 502 14.76 -2.08 -15.47
CA LYS A 502 14.91 -2.19 -16.94
C LYS A 502 15.56 -0.97 -17.58
N GLN A 503 15.29 0.23 -17.07
CA GLN A 503 15.92 1.49 -17.51
C GLN A 503 17.38 1.61 -17.04
N TYR A 504 17.72 0.94 -15.95
CA TYR A 504 19.05 0.94 -15.37
C TYR A 504 19.66 -0.46 -15.34
N PRO A 505 19.92 -1.11 -16.49
CA PRO A 505 20.55 -2.43 -16.50
C PRO A 505 21.82 -2.37 -15.65
N LEU A 506 21.92 -3.35 -14.75
CA LEU A 506 23.11 -3.55 -13.95
C LEU A 506 24.31 -3.67 -14.90
N PRO A 507 25.50 -3.19 -14.50
CA PRO A 507 26.71 -3.57 -15.19
C PRO A 507 26.70 -5.10 -15.30
N PRO A 508 27.01 -5.68 -16.48
CA PRO A 508 27.00 -7.12 -16.64
C PRO A 508 27.82 -7.73 -15.50
N THR A 509 27.22 -8.67 -14.78
CA THR A 509 27.91 -9.43 -13.75
C THR A 509 29.22 -9.91 -14.37
N PRO A 510 30.39 -9.59 -13.79
CA PRO A 510 31.65 -10.06 -14.37
C PRO A 510 31.52 -11.57 -14.51
N SER A 511 31.59 -12.05 -15.76
CA SER A 511 31.56 -13.49 -16.04
C SER A 511 32.56 -14.15 -15.10
N PRO A 512 32.19 -15.25 -14.42
CA PRO A 512 33.13 -15.94 -13.55
C PRO A 512 34.40 -16.16 -14.36
N THR A 513 35.49 -15.54 -13.92
CA THR A 513 36.78 -15.66 -14.59
C THR A 513 37.02 -17.15 -14.75
N PRO A 514 37.19 -17.67 -15.98
CA PRO A 514 37.43 -19.09 -16.16
C PRO A 514 38.63 -19.43 -15.29
N THR A 515 38.44 -20.38 -14.38
CA THR A 515 39.48 -20.88 -13.49
C THR A 515 40.60 -21.38 -14.38
N VAL A 516 41.65 -20.56 -14.56
CA VAL A 516 42.87 -20.99 -15.23
C VAL A 516 43.51 -21.97 -14.27
N ASN A 517 43.30 -23.26 -14.52
CA ASN A 517 44.08 -24.32 -13.90
C ASN A 517 45.54 -24.09 -14.27
N SER A 518 46.30 -23.50 -13.36
CA SER A 518 47.75 -23.41 -13.46
C SER A 518 48.34 -24.78 -13.18
N THR A 519 48.38 -25.64 -14.20
CA THR A 519 49.38 -26.71 -14.25
C THR A 519 50.72 -26.05 -14.54
N GLN A 520 51.57 -26.01 -13.53
CA GLN A 520 53.00 -25.79 -13.71
C GLN A 520 53.53 -26.94 -14.57
N ASP A 521 53.99 -26.64 -15.78
CA ASP A 521 54.98 -27.45 -16.45
C ASP A 521 56.09 -26.54 -17.00
N ASN A 522 57.30 -26.82 -16.53
CA ASN A 522 58.56 -26.33 -17.05
C ASN A 522 58.70 -26.71 -18.53
N ILE A 523 59.14 -25.77 -19.38
CA ILE A 523 60.16 -26.01 -20.41
C ILE A 523 60.81 -24.66 -20.77
N GLN A 524 62.13 -24.70 -20.84
CA GLN A 524 63.07 -23.64 -21.18
C GLN A 524 63.05 -23.25 -22.67
N GLN A 525 63.70 -22.10 -22.96
CA GLN A 525 64.29 -21.67 -24.24
C GLN A 525 63.27 -21.24 -25.34
N SER A 526 63.42 -20.15 -26.10
CA SER A 526 64.59 -19.36 -26.50
C SER A 526 64.16 -18.06 -27.21
N VAL A 527 64.93 -16.98 -26.99
CA VAL A 527 65.52 -16.07 -28.00
C VAL A 527 64.63 -15.14 -28.87
N SER A 528 64.88 -13.83 -28.67
CA SER A 528 64.88 -12.71 -29.66
C SER A 528 63.52 -12.24 -30.20
N ASN A 529 63.32 -11.03 -30.75
CA ASN A 529 63.95 -9.70 -30.80
C ASN A 529 62.89 -8.82 -31.52
N GLN A 530 63.12 -7.50 -31.55
CA GLN A 530 62.51 -6.47 -32.42
C GLN A 530 61.16 -5.88 -31.93
N LEU A 531 61.11 -4.59 -31.59
CA LEU A 531 61.09 -3.40 -32.49
C LEU A 531 59.87 -3.50 -33.44
N SER A 532 59.02 -2.51 -33.68
CA SER A 532 58.98 -1.08 -33.35
C SER A 532 57.69 -0.51 -33.97
N SER A 533 57.29 0.69 -33.53
CA SER A 533 56.78 1.81 -34.36
C SER A 533 55.52 1.66 -35.24
N ASN A 534 54.54 2.53 -34.99
CA ASN A 534 53.87 3.49 -35.91
C ASN A 534 52.51 3.86 -35.30
N LEU A 535 52.26 5.02 -34.67
CA LEU A 535 52.47 6.42 -35.07
C LEU A 535 51.76 6.78 -36.39
N PHE A 536 50.85 7.75 -36.27
CA PHE A 536 50.16 8.51 -37.33
C PHE A 536 49.22 7.72 -38.25
N LEU A 537 47.91 8.00 -38.16
CA LEU A 537 47.15 8.59 -39.27
C LEU A 537 45.69 8.87 -38.86
N LEU A 538 45.25 10.07 -39.24
CA LEU A 538 43.86 10.57 -39.36
C LEU A 538 43.12 11.04 -38.10
N VAL A 539 43.67 12.11 -37.51
CA VAL A 539 42.87 13.32 -37.27
C VAL A 539 42.55 13.93 -38.64
N SER A 540 41.40 13.62 -39.21
CA SER A 540 40.77 14.32 -40.35
C SER A 540 39.44 13.65 -40.71
N LEU A 541 38.34 14.01 -40.02
CA LEU A 541 37.01 14.19 -40.63
C LEU A 541 36.02 14.74 -39.58
N ILE A 542 36.35 15.91 -39.04
CA ILE A 542 35.31 16.89 -38.71
C ILE A 542 35.00 17.57 -40.06
N ILE A 543 33.73 17.82 -40.33
CA ILE A 543 33.16 18.32 -41.61
C ILE A 543 32.78 17.18 -42.57
N LEU A 544 31.58 16.63 -42.41
CA LEU A 544 30.59 16.52 -43.49
C LEU A 544 29.28 15.92 -42.94
N LEU A 545 28.17 16.63 -43.19
CA LEU A 545 26.75 16.23 -43.09
C LEU A 545 26.15 16.28 -41.66
N SER A 546 25.32 17.24 -41.22
CA SER A 546 24.43 18.20 -41.89
C SER A 546 23.63 17.58 -43.04
N TYR A 547 22.61 16.78 -42.77
CA TYR A 547 21.38 16.69 -43.60
C TYR A 547 20.37 15.71 -42.96
N LEU A 548 19.18 16.24 -42.62
CA LEU A 548 17.84 15.62 -42.65
C LEU A 548 17.66 14.32 -41.82
N TYR A 549 16.79 14.25 -40.79
CA TYR A 549 15.39 14.65 -40.71
C TYR A 549 15.01 14.95 -39.25
#